data_AF-K2PJJ2-F1
#
_entry.id   AF-K2PJJ2-F1
#
_cell.length_a   1.000
_cell.length_b   1.000
_cell.length_c   1.000
_cell.angle_alpha   90.00
_cell.angle_beta   90.00
_cell.angle_gamma   90.00
#
_symmetry.space_group_name_H-M   'P 1'
#
loop_
_entity.id
_entity.type
_entity.pdbx_description
1 polymer ?
#
loop_
_entity_poly.entity_id
_entity_poly.type
_entity_poly.pdbx_seq_one_letter_code
_entity_poly.pdbx_strand_id
1 'polypeptide(L)'
;MTKDTARQEVEKVCFAFEKAGKTGNKKDWGEFYDLEDSLIKKVEVANQPKLSIPKKIAEQADMTDFDELFQWGKEEFYQWFDHEHDEYKEVIYAYLACKALGVELVEVDG
;
A
#
# COMPACT_ATOMS: atom_id res chain seq x y z
N MET A 1 0.96 2.59 8.76
CA MET A 1 -0.25 2.88 9.58
C MET A 1 0.13 3.11 11.03
N THR A 2 -0.36 4.15 11.70
CA THR A 2 -0.20 4.24 13.16
C THR A 2 -1.05 3.15 13.82
N LYS A 3 -0.61 2.61 14.95
CA LYS A 3 -1.34 1.56 15.70
C LYS A 3 -2.80 1.96 16.01
N ASP A 4 -3.05 3.26 16.12
CA ASP A 4 -4.37 3.82 16.41
C ASP A 4 -5.36 3.68 15.24
N THR A 5 -4.90 3.76 13.99
CA THR A 5 -5.77 3.60 12.81
C THR A 5 -6.21 2.14 12.63
N ALA A 6 -5.29 1.18 12.76
CA ALA A 6 -5.61 -0.24 12.62
C ALA A 6 -6.60 -0.71 13.70
N ARG A 7 -6.42 -0.25 14.93
CA ARG A 7 -7.34 -0.53 16.04
C ARG A 7 -8.75 0.01 15.77
N GLN A 8 -8.86 1.25 15.29
CA GLN A 8 -10.15 1.85 14.95
C GLN A 8 -10.89 1.08 13.85
N GLU A 9 -10.18 0.55 12.85
CA GLU A 9 -10.79 -0.25 11.79
C GLU A 9 -11.33 -1.59 12.31
N VAL A 10 -10.59 -2.28 13.17
CA VAL A 10 -11.07 -3.50 13.84
C VAL A 10 -12.28 -3.21 14.72
N GLU A 11 -12.22 -2.14 15.53
CA GLU A 11 -13.34 -1.73 16.40
C GLU A 11 -14.61 -1.42 15.59
N LYS A 12 -14.48 -0.80 14.40
CA LYS A 12 -15.63 -0.57 13.50
C LYS A 12 -16.27 -1.87 13.01
N VAL A 13 -15.46 -2.86 12.62
CA VAL A 13 -15.97 -4.18 12.19
C VAL A 13 -16.68 -4.88 13.35
N CYS A 14 -16.09 -4.89 14.55
CA CYS A 14 -16.71 -5.47 15.74
C CYS A 14 -18.05 -4.79 16.08
N PHE A 15 -18.11 -3.46 16.01
CA PHE A 15 -19.35 -2.72 16.24
C PHE A 15 -20.42 -3.06 15.20
N ALA A 16 -20.06 -3.15 13.92
CA ALA A 16 -20.99 -3.53 12.85
C ALA A 16 -21.54 -4.95 13.07
N PHE A 17 -20.69 -5.89 13.46
CA PHE A 17 -21.11 -7.25 13.84
C PHE A 17 -22.12 -7.25 14.98
N GLU A 18 -21.82 -6.55 16.08
CA GLU A 18 -22.73 -6.46 17.22
C GLU A 18 -24.08 -5.83 16.84
N LYS A 19 -24.06 -4.76 16.04
CA LYS A 19 -25.26 -4.09 15.54
C LYS A 19 -26.09 -5.06 14.70
N ALA A 20 -25.48 -5.75 13.73
CA ALA A 20 -26.16 -6.71 12.88
C ALA A 20 -26.76 -7.88 13.66
N GLY A 21 -26.06 -8.37 14.70
CA GLY A 21 -26.57 -9.39 15.61
C GLY A 21 -27.76 -8.91 16.46
N LYS A 22 -27.74 -7.65 16.92
CA LYS A 22 -28.84 -7.03 17.68
C LYS A 22 -30.08 -6.78 16.83
N THR A 23 -29.92 -6.33 15.58
CA THR A 23 -31.04 -5.99 14.70
C THR A 23 -31.57 -7.19 13.92
N GLY A 24 -30.71 -8.17 13.61
CA GLY A 24 -31.04 -9.28 12.71
C GLY A 24 -31.31 -8.86 11.27
N ASN A 25 -31.09 -7.58 10.91
CA ASN A 25 -31.46 -7.03 9.62
C ASN A 25 -30.43 -7.38 8.55
N LYS A 26 -30.89 -7.90 7.41
CA LYS A 26 -30.05 -8.20 6.24
C LYS A 26 -29.19 -7.01 5.79
N LYS A 27 -29.69 -5.77 5.89
CA LYS A 27 -28.91 -4.58 5.54
C LYS A 27 -27.69 -4.40 6.45
N ASP A 28 -27.87 -4.52 7.77
CA ASP A 28 -26.78 -4.35 8.74
C ASP A 28 -25.75 -5.47 8.60
N TRP A 29 -26.18 -6.69 8.27
CA TRP A 29 -25.26 -7.78 7.89
C TRP A 29 -24.46 -7.47 6.63
N GLY A 30 -25.09 -6.85 5.62
CA GLY A 30 -24.38 -6.37 4.43
C GLY A 30 -23.29 -5.34 4.77
N GLU A 31 -23.60 -4.35 5.62
CA GLU A 31 -22.63 -3.36 6.10
C GLU A 31 -21.46 -4.02 6.87
N PHE A 32 -21.73 -5.06 7.67
CA PHE A 32 -20.68 -5.83 8.34
C PHE A 32 -19.75 -6.54 7.34
N TYR A 33 -20.31 -7.26 6.37
CA TYR A 33 -19.49 -8.01 5.39
C TYR A 33 -18.64 -7.08 4.52
N ASP A 34 -19.15 -5.92 4.10
CA ASP A 34 -18.36 -4.95 3.34
C ASP A 34 -17.15 -4.45 4.13
N LEU A 35 -17.32 -4.20 5.44
CA LEU A 35 -16.24 -3.79 6.32
C LEU A 35 -15.25 -4.94 6.63
N GLU A 36 -15.76 -6.16 6.83
CA GLU A 36 -14.94 -7.37 7.04
C GLU A 36 -14.07 -7.67 5.81
N ASP A 37 -14.67 -7.71 4.61
CA ASP A 37 -13.95 -7.92 3.35
C ASP A 37 -12.89 -6.85 3.11
N SER A 38 -13.21 -5.58 3.40
CA SER A 38 -12.25 -4.49 3.31
C SER A 38 -11.09 -4.67 4.28
N LEU A 39 -11.33 -5.15 5.50
CA LEU A 39 -10.29 -5.39 6.50
C LEU A 39 -9.43 -6.60 6.11
N ILE A 40 -10.04 -7.69 5.66
CA ILE A 40 -9.34 -8.90 5.18
C ILE A 40 -8.37 -8.52 4.06
N LYS A 41 -8.83 -7.79 3.04
CA LYS A 41 -7.97 -7.36 1.92
C LYS A 41 -6.76 -6.55 2.39
N LYS A 42 -6.95 -5.65 3.35
CA LYS A 42 -5.83 -4.88 3.93
C LYS A 42 -4.84 -5.76 4.69
N VAL A 43 -5.35 -6.73 5.45
CA VAL A 43 -4.50 -7.69 6.19
C VAL A 43 -3.74 -8.59 5.21
N GLU A 44 -4.37 -9.06 4.14
CA GLU A 44 -3.73 -9.84 3.09
C GLU A 44 -2.57 -9.06 2.45
N VAL A 45 -2.81 -7.80 2.07
CA VAL A 45 -1.78 -6.89 1.53
C VAL A 45 -0.65 -6.68 2.54
N ALA A 46 -0.98 -6.40 3.80
CA ALA A 46 0.02 -6.17 4.85
C ALA A 46 0.86 -7.41 5.21
N ASN A 47 0.32 -8.62 4.99
CA ASN A 47 1.01 -9.89 5.22
C ASN A 47 1.84 -10.36 4.03
N GLN A 48 1.78 -9.69 2.88
CA GLN A 48 2.68 -10.00 1.78
C GLN A 48 4.12 -9.67 2.17
N PRO A 49 5.10 -10.50 1.76
CA PRO A 49 6.51 -10.16 1.93
C PRO A 49 6.76 -8.78 1.31
N LYS A 50 7.33 -7.87 2.09
CA LYS A 50 7.75 -6.58 1.56
C LYS A 50 8.90 -6.80 0.59
N LEU A 51 8.87 -6.08 -0.52
CA LEU A 51 10.06 -5.92 -1.34
C LEU A 51 11.03 -5.00 -0.61
N SER A 52 12.31 -5.14 -0.88
CA SER A 52 13.33 -4.30 -0.26
C SER A 52 14.05 -3.47 -1.32
N ILE A 53 14.28 -2.19 -1.02
CA ILE A 53 14.99 -1.25 -1.88
C ILE A 53 16.19 -0.66 -1.13
N PRO A 54 17.40 -0.63 -1.71
CA PRO A 54 18.54 -0.02 -1.04
C PRO A 54 18.30 1.47 -0.79
N LYS A 55 18.72 1.96 0.37
CA LYS A 55 18.55 3.37 0.76
C LYS A 55 18.97 4.39 -0.31
N LYS A 56 20.14 4.21 -0.94
CA LYS A 56 20.62 5.09 -2.01
C LYS A 56 19.62 5.19 -3.17
N ILE A 57 18.99 4.07 -3.54
CA ILE A 57 18.02 4.00 -4.63
C ILE A 57 16.69 4.63 -4.21
N ALA A 58 16.25 4.40 -2.97
CA ALA A 58 15.07 5.06 -2.43
C ALA A 58 15.24 6.59 -2.40
N GLU A 59 16.40 7.07 -1.98
CA GLU A 59 16.74 8.50 -1.96
C GLU A 59 16.72 9.13 -3.37
N GLN A 60 17.21 8.40 -4.39
CA GLN A 60 17.09 8.83 -5.78
C GLN A 60 15.64 8.83 -6.24
N ALA A 61 14.88 7.76 -5.96
CA ALA A 61 13.47 7.67 -6.31
C ALA A 61 12.64 8.81 -5.69
N ASP A 62 12.97 9.24 -4.48
CA ASP A 62 12.33 10.36 -3.80
C ASP A 62 12.53 11.73 -4.47
N MET A 63 13.37 11.81 -5.51
CA MET A 63 13.54 13.02 -6.33
C MET A 63 12.44 13.19 -7.40
N THR A 64 11.57 12.20 -7.58
CA THR A 64 10.44 12.21 -8.52
C THR A 64 9.18 11.65 -7.85
N ASP A 65 8.02 11.83 -8.45
CA ASP A 65 6.80 11.10 -8.06
C ASP A 65 6.38 10.07 -9.11
N PHE A 66 5.40 9.23 -8.76
CA PHE A 66 4.93 8.15 -9.62
C PHE A 66 4.27 8.67 -10.90
N ASP A 67 3.54 9.78 -10.84
CA ASP A 67 2.82 10.33 -11.98
C ASP A 67 3.80 10.92 -13.00
N GLU A 68 4.83 11.63 -12.53
CA GLU A 68 5.93 12.15 -13.36
C GLU A 68 6.73 11.00 -13.99
N LEU A 69 7.11 9.99 -13.20
CA LEU A 69 7.83 8.81 -13.69
C LEU A 69 7.01 8.02 -14.73
N PHE A 70 5.69 7.96 -14.57
CA PHE A 70 4.79 7.26 -15.49
C PHE A 70 4.62 7.99 -16.82
N GLN A 71 4.79 9.31 -16.83
CA GLN A 71 4.76 10.11 -18.06
C GLN A 71 6.06 10.03 -18.85
N TRP A 72 7.17 9.65 -18.21
CA TRP A 72 8.45 9.48 -18.88
C TRP A 72 8.41 8.34 -19.90
N GLY A 73 9.01 8.58 -21.06
CA GLY A 73 9.34 7.52 -21.99
C GLY A 73 10.49 6.68 -21.46
N LYS A 74 10.81 5.62 -22.21
CA LYS A 74 11.95 4.75 -21.88
C LYS A 74 13.25 5.55 -21.84
N GLU A 75 13.45 6.52 -22.73
CA GLU A 75 14.72 7.24 -22.81
C GLU A 75 14.93 8.18 -21.61
N GLU A 76 13.88 8.90 -21.23
CA GLU A 76 13.88 9.82 -20.09
C GLU A 76 14.08 9.09 -18.76
N PHE A 77 13.41 7.95 -18.58
CA PHE A 77 13.66 7.08 -17.43
C PHE A 77 15.12 6.64 -17.36
N TYR A 78 15.67 6.15 -18.48
CA TYR A 78 17.03 5.64 -18.51
C TYR A 78 18.06 6.76 -18.27
N GLN A 79 17.84 7.99 -18.73
CA GLN A 79 18.75 9.10 -18.45
C GLN A 79 18.75 9.54 -16.98
N TRP A 80 17.59 9.46 -16.32
CA TRP A 80 17.46 9.80 -14.91
C TRP A 80 17.95 8.68 -13.99
N PHE A 81 17.82 7.42 -14.44
CA PHE A 81 18.12 6.24 -13.63
C PHE A 81 19.59 5.82 -13.73
N ASP A 82 20.20 5.48 -12.58
CA ASP A 82 21.57 4.99 -12.53
C ASP A 82 21.64 3.54 -13.06
N HIS A 83 22.19 3.35 -14.25
CA HIS A 83 22.27 2.03 -14.91
C HIS A 83 23.12 1.00 -14.16
N GLU A 84 23.94 1.41 -13.19
CA GLU A 84 24.62 0.47 -12.30
C GLU A 84 23.64 -0.33 -11.41
N HIS A 85 22.35 0.05 -11.43
CA HIS A 85 21.29 -0.47 -10.57
C HIS A 85 20.05 -0.96 -11.34
N ASP A 86 20.17 -1.29 -12.64
CA ASP A 86 19.07 -1.74 -13.51
C ASP A 86 18.18 -2.85 -12.91
N GLU A 87 18.71 -3.68 -12.01
CA GLU A 87 17.96 -4.69 -11.26
C GLU A 87 16.89 -4.12 -10.30
N TYR A 88 16.98 -2.84 -9.94
CA TYR A 88 16.05 -2.16 -9.04
C TYR A 88 14.97 -1.37 -9.78
N LYS A 89 14.97 -1.36 -11.11
CA LYS A 89 14.00 -0.61 -11.92
C LYS A 89 12.56 -0.92 -11.53
N GLU A 90 12.19 -2.19 -11.49
CA GLU A 90 10.83 -2.63 -11.14
C GLU A 90 10.50 -2.29 -9.67
N VAL A 91 11.48 -2.37 -8.78
CA VAL A 91 11.32 -2.03 -7.36
C VAL A 91 11.10 -0.53 -7.17
N ILE A 92 11.70 0.34 -7.98
CA ILE A 92 11.47 1.79 -7.98
C ILE A 92 10.02 2.12 -8.37
N TYR A 93 9.51 1.50 -9.44
CA TYR A 93 8.11 1.67 -9.83
C TYR A 93 7.18 1.22 -8.71
N ALA A 94 7.45 0.06 -8.11
CA ALA A 94 6.68 -0.43 -6.97
C ALA A 94 6.76 0.50 -5.77
N TYR A 95 7.94 1.02 -5.44
CA TYR A 95 8.17 1.94 -4.33
C TYR A 95 7.35 3.24 -4.47
N LEU A 96 7.44 3.88 -5.64
CA LEU A 96 6.71 5.12 -5.92
C LEU A 96 5.20 4.90 -6.01
N ALA A 97 4.74 3.79 -6.62
CA ALA A 97 3.33 3.42 -6.63
C ALA A 97 2.79 3.19 -5.21
N CYS A 98 3.57 2.53 -4.35
CA CYS A 98 3.19 2.31 -2.95
C CYS A 98 3.03 3.62 -2.19
N LYS A 99 3.95 4.57 -2.38
CA LYS A 99 3.85 5.91 -1.79
C LYS A 99 2.62 6.66 -2.28
N ALA A 100 2.35 6.65 -3.59
CA ALA A 100 1.17 7.31 -4.17
C ALA A 100 -0.15 6.72 -3.64
N LEU A 101 -0.20 5.39 -3.45
CA LEU A 101 -1.37 4.67 -2.92
C LEU A 101 -1.47 4.70 -1.39
N GLY A 102 -0.45 5.20 -0.69
CA GLY A 102 -0.39 5.19 0.78
C GLY A 102 -0.28 3.79 1.39
N VAL A 103 0.31 2.83 0.66
CA VAL A 103 0.55 1.45 1.12
C VAL A 103 2.03 1.21 1.38
N GLU A 104 2.35 0.20 2.18
CA GLU A 104 3.71 -0.06 2.65
C GLU A 104 4.17 -1.47 2.26
N LEU A 105 4.34 -1.71 0.95
CA LEU A 105 4.78 -2.99 0.38
C LEU A 105 6.26 -3.02 -0.04
N VAL A 106 6.94 -1.86 0.02
CA VAL A 106 8.38 -1.75 -0.22
C VAL A 106 9.02 -1.13 1.01
N GLU A 107 10.00 -1.81 1.61
CA GLU A 107 10.80 -1.31 2.71
C GLU A 107 12.16 -0.82 2.23
N VAL A 108 12.69 0.21 2.88
CA VAL A 108 14.01 0.75 2.58
C VAL A 108 15.04 0.01 3.42
N ASP A 109 15.95 -0.70 2.75
CA ASP A 109 17.09 -1.36 3.37
C ASP A 109 18.13 -0.32 3.78
N GLY A 110 18.44 -0.28 5.07
CA GLY A 110 19.30 0.72 5.72
C GLY A 110 20.77 0.64 5.36
#